data_AF-A0A699QUY0-F1
#
_entry.id   AF-A0A699QUY0-F1
#
_cell.length_a   1.000
_cell.length_b   1.000
_cell.length_c   1.000
_cell.angle_alpha   90.00
_cell.angle_beta   90.00
_cell.angle_gamma   90.00
#
_symmetry.space_group_name_H-M   'P 1'
#
loop_
_entity.id
_entity.type
_entity.pdbx_description
1 polymer ?
#
loop_
_entity_poly.entity_id
_entity_poly.type
_entity_poly.pdbx_seq_one_letter_code
_entity_poly.pdbx_strand_id
1 'polypeptide(L)' 'MVRPISDSEIKNAMFKIEDSKAPGPDGYTLRFNKLAWSIVGKEVSQSVREFFITGKLLEEVNATLISLVPKILTP' A
#
# COMPACT_ATOMS: atom_id res chain seq x y z
N MET A 1 -15.01 -11.05 19.63
CA MET A 1 -14.63 -9.71 19.14
C MET A 1 -13.23 -9.78 18.55
N VAL A 2 -13.00 -9.13 17.40
CA VAL A 2 -11.66 -9.05 16.79
C VAL A 2 -10.90 -7.91 17.47
N ARG A 3 -9.61 -8.11 17.79
CA ARG A 3 -8.78 -7.08 18.43
C ARG A 3 -8.56 -5.89 17.46
N PRO A 4 -8.50 -4.64 17.95
CA PRO A 4 -8.13 -3.50 17.12
C PRO A 4 -6.76 -3.69 16.45
N ILE A 5 -6.64 -3.22 15.20
CA ILE A 5 -5.38 -3.22 14.45
C ILE A 5 -4.44 -2.16 15.05
N SER A 6 -3.21 -2.54 15.34
CA SER A 6 -2.18 -1.63 15.88
C SER A 6 -1.29 -1.02 14.80
N ASP A 7 -0.71 0.15 15.08
CA ASP A 7 0.22 0.86 14.18
C ASP A 7 1.46 0.04 13.87
N SER A 8 1.91 -0.79 14.82
CA SER A 8 3.05 -1.69 14.62
C SER A 8 2.70 -2.78 13.59
N GLU A 9 1.49 -3.32 13.60
CA GLU A 9 1.05 -4.29 12.59
C GLU A 9 0.95 -3.67 11.21
N ILE A 10 0.40 -2.47 11.12
CA ILE A 10 0.28 -1.73 9.85
C ILE A 10 1.66 -1.46 9.29
N LYS A 11 2.57 -0.91 10.11
CA LYS A 11 3.95 -0.66 9.71
C LYS A 11 4.65 -1.95 9.29
N ASN A 12 4.53 -3.02 10.08
CA ASN A 12 5.17 -4.29 9.77
C ASN A 12 4.65 -4.87 8.44
N ALA A 13 3.34 -4.78 8.18
CA ALA A 13 2.75 -5.21 6.91
C ALA A 13 3.30 -4.38 5.74
N MET A 14 3.34 -3.05 5.88
CA MET A 14 3.87 -2.15 4.88
C MET A 14 5.36 -2.40 4.58
N PHE A 15 6.17 -2.64 5.60
CA PHE A 15 7.62 -2.84 5.46
C PHE A 15 7.99 -4.22 4.91
N LYS A 16 7.09 -5.22 4.99
CA LYS A 16 7.29 -6.56 4.42
C LYS A 16 7.17 -6.62 2.90
N ILE A 17 6.49 -5.66 2.27
CA ILE A 17 6.35 -5.63 0.81
C ILE A 17 7.71 -5.23 0.21
N GLU A 18 8.11 -5.85 -0.90
CA GLU A 18 9.40 -5.57 -1.54
C GLU A 18 9.50 -4.14 -2.09
N ASP A 19 10.68 -3.52 -1.96
CA ASP A 19 10.96 -2.15 -2.42
C ASP A 19 10.83 -1.98 -3.93
N SER A 20 11.10 -3.06 -4.69
CA SER A 20 11.11 -3.12 -6.15
C SER A 20 9.71 -3.30 -6.77
N LYS A 21 8.66 -3.36 -5.95
CA LYS A 21 7.30 -3.55 -6.44
C LYS A 21 6.91 -2.40 -7.37
N ALA A 22 6.11 -2.73 -8.40
CA ALA A 22 5.63 -1.76 -9.37
C ALA A 22 4.93 -0.57 -8.67
N PRO A 23 5.20 0.67 -9.11
CA PRO A 23 4.58 1.85 -8.53
C PRO A 23 3.08 1.91 -8.82
N GLY A 24 2.37 2.69 -8.02
CA GLY A 24 0.99 3.05 -8.31
C GLY A 24 0.89 4.05 -9.47
N PRO A 25 -0.33 4.51 -9.79
CA PRO A 25 -0.55 5.60 -10.75
C PRO A 25 0.17 6.91 -10.41
N ASP A 26 0.59 7.09 -9.15
CA ASP A 26 1.37 8.22 -8.66
C ASP A 26 2.85 8.18 -9.06
N GLY A 27 3.34 7.04 -9.58
CA GLY A 27 4.73 6.85 -9.98
C GLY A 27 5.71 6.64 -8.83
N TYR A 28 5.26 6.62 -7.57
CA TYR A 28 6.13 6.37 -6.42
C TYR A 28 6.28 4.88 -6.14
N THR A 29 7.51 4.46 -5.91
CA THR A 29 7.79 3.09 -5.48
C THR A 29 7.50 2.93 -3.99
N LEU A 30 7.35 1.68 -3.56
CA LEU A 30 7.16 1.42 -2.14
C LEU A 30 8.35 1.86 -1.28
N ARG A 31 9.56 1.83 -1.84
CA ARG A 31 10.77 2.33 -1.19
C ARG A 31 10.62 3.79 -0.76
N PHE A 32 10.02 4.63 -1.60
CA PHE A 32 9.75 6.03 -1.27
C PHE A 32 8.84 6.13 -0.04
N ASN A 33 7.73 5.38 -0.02
CA ASN A 33 6.78 5.39 1.10
C ASN A 33 7.41 4.91 2.42
N LYS A 34 8.32 3.91 2.38
CA LYS A 34 9.06 3.47 3.57
C LYS A 34 10.04 4.53 4.08
N LEU A 35 10.76 5.20 3.17
CA LEU A 35 11.68 6.29 3.53
C LEU A 35 10.94 7.50 4.10
N ALA A 36 9.77 7.81 3.54
CA ALA A 36 8.89 8.90 3.98
C ALA A 36 8.00 8.51 5.17
N TRP A 37 8.15 7.32 5.77
CA TRP A 37 7.23 6.82 6.79
C TRP A 37 7.13 7.72 8.04
N SER A 38 8.19 8.45 8.38
CA SER A 38 8.16 9.43 9.47
C SER A 38 7.23 10.61 9.19
N ILE A 39 6.91 10.87 7.92
CA ILE A 39 6.06 11.95 7.46
C ILE A 39 4.63 11.43 7.22
N VAL A 40 4.47 10.32 6.49
CA VAL A 40 3.15 9.82 6.04
C VAL A 40 2.57 8.68 6.88
N GLY A 41 3.38 8.06 7.75
CA GLY A 41 3.01 6.81 8.41
C GLY A 41 1.85 6.94 9.38
N LYS A 42 1.63 8.13 9.95
CA LYS A 42 0.52 8.40 10.88
C LYS A 42 -0.81 8.41 10.13
N GLU A 43 -0.87 9.16 9.04
CA GLU A 43 -2.05 9.31 8.18
C GLU A 43 -2.39 7.97 7.53
N VAL A 44 -1.39 7.24 7.01
CA VAL A 44 -1.57 5.89 6.46
C VAL A 44 -2.16 4.96 7.52
N SER A 45 -1.62 4.96 8.74
CA SER A 45 -2.10 4.07 9.79
C SER A 45 -3.52 4.43 10.25
N GLN A 46 -3.85 5.72 10.29
CA GLN A 46 -5.21 6.19 10.58
C GLN A 46 -6.19 5.72 9.53
N SER A 47 -5.91 5.93 8.24
CA SER A 47 -6.78 5.50 7.13
C SER A 47 -7.03 3.99 7.14
N VAL A 48 -5.99 3.19 7.43
CA VAL A 48 -6.14 1.73 7.54
C VAL A 48 -7.06 1.35 8.71
N ARG A 49 -6.89 1.97 9.88
CA ARG A 49 -7.79 1.72 11.02
C ARG A 49 -9.23 2.11 10.72
N GLU A 50 -9.44 3.26 10.08
CA GLU A 50 -10.76 3.73 9.67
C GLU A 50 -11.43 2.78 8.68
N PHE A 51 -10.67 2.20 7.75
CA PHE A 51 -11.16 1.15 6.85
C PHE A 51 -11.66 -0.08 7.63
N PHE A 52 -10.94 -0.55 8.64
CA PHE A 52 -11.38 -1.71 9.45
C PHE A 52 -12.62 -1.42 10.33
N ILE A 53 -12.91 -0.15 10.62
CA ILE A 53 -14.10 0.27 11.38
C ILE A 53 -15.30 0.48 10.45
N THR A 54 -15.07 1.13 9.30
CA THR A 54 -16.15 1.62 8.43
C THR A 54 -16.39 0.77 7.19
N GLY A 55 -15.42 -0.07 6.81
CA GLY A 55 -15.39 -0.79 5.54
C GLY A 55 -15.13 0.11 4.33
N LYS A 56 -14.81 1.39 4.52
CA LYS A 56 -14.66 2.38 3.45
C LYS A 56 -13.19 2.73 3.23
N LEU A 57 -12.79 2.76 1.96
CA LEU A 57 -11.49 3.19 1.51
C LEU A 57 -11.68 4.23 0.40
N LEU A 58 -10.76 5.18 0.28
CA LEU A 58 -10.73 6.11 -0.85
C LEU A 58 -10.54 5.33 -2.16
N GLU A 59 -11.33 5.65 -3.18
CA GLU A 59 -11.31 4.93 -4.46
C GLU A 59 -9.93 5.01 -5.13
N GLU A 60 -9.24 6.13 -4.95
CA GLU A 60 -7.91 6.40 -5.48
C GLU A 60 -6.85 5.43 -4.93
N VAL A 61 -7.03 4.91 -3.71
CA VAL A 61 -6.10 3.92 -3.12
C VAL A 61 -6.15 2.59 -3.87
N ASN A 62 -7.28 2.28 -4.52
CA ASN A 62 -7.45 1.08 -5.33
C ASN A 62 -7.09 1.29 -6.80
N ALA A 63 -6.69 2.51 -7.20
CA ALA A 63 -6.27 2.78 -8.56
C ALA A 63 -4.97 2.03 -8.89
N THR A 64 -4.95 1.31 -10.02
CA THR A 64 -3.82 0.48 -10.41
C THR A 64 -3.49 0.63 -11.90
N LEU A 65 -2.22 0.47 -12.26
CA LEU A 65 -1.75 0.44 -13.64
C LEU A 65 -1.64 -1.02 -14.11
N ILE A 66 -2.34 -1.34 -15.20
CA ILE A 66 -2.30 -2.67 -15.80
C ILE A 66 -1.26 -2.65 -16.92
N SER A 67 -0.22 -3.48 -16.79
CA SER A 67 0.79 -3.71 -17.83
C SER A 67 0.73 -5.17 -18.29
N LEU A 68 0.61 -5.37 -19.61
CA LEU A 68 0.58 -6.70 -20.22
C LEU A 68 2.01 -7.14 -20.53
N VAL A 69 2.48 -8.19 -19.88
CA VAL A 69 3.80 -8.79 -20.14
C VAL A 69 3.63 -10.01 -21.03
N PRO A 70 4.26 -10.05 -22.22
CA PRO A 70 4.18 -11.21 -23.11
C PRO A 70 4.85 -12.43 -22.46
N LYS A 71 4.20 -13.59 -22.54
CA LYS A 71 4.74 -14.86 -22.01
C LYS A 71 5.82 -15.46 -22.90
N ILE A 72 5.77 -15.17 -24.19
CA ILE A 72 6.75 -15.56 -25.20
C ILE A 72 7.10 -14.33 -26.03
N LEU A 73 8.38 -14.13 -26.32
CA LEU A 73 8.87 -12.99 -27.10
C LEU A 73 8.33 -13.01 -28.53
N THR A 74 8.08 -14.22 -29.06
CA THR A 74 7.53 -14.47 -30.39
C THR A 74 6.73 -15.77 -30.35
N PRO A 75 5.48 -15.80 -30.86
CA PRO A 75 4.65 -17.01 -30.93
C PRO A 75 5.22 -18.16 -31.75
#